data_AF-A0A5M3XBY7-F1
#
_entry.id   AF-A0A5M3XBY7-F1
#
_cell.length_a   1.000
_cell.length_b   1.000
_cell.length_c   1.000
_cell.angle_alpha   90.00
_cell.angle_beta   90.00
_cell.angle_gamma   90.00
#
_symmetry.space_group_name_H-M   'P 1'
#
loop_
_entity.id
_entity.type
_entity.pdbx_description
1 polymer ?
#
loop_
_entity_poly.entity_id
_entity_poly.type
_entity_poly.pdbx_seq_one_letter_code
_entity_poly.pdbx_strand_id
1 'polypeptide(L)'
;MTVHIDWKQLENSERLPAGDQITLKISDYDEDDVTQFRLRAGGAVNWWKGIEIKNSGGQVVAWCESTAPQIGVAEIEWDDIEGGKIILWKAGVFGIHTPYYDLDVDDHIKEKKLVFRWTADR
;
A
#
# COMPACT_ATOMS: atom_id res chain seq x y z
N MET A 1 -3.29 -9.65 13.71
CA MET A 1 -4.11 -8.47 14.03
C MET A 1 -3.52 -7.32 13.26
N THR A 2 -4.30 -6.69 12.39
CA THR A 2 -3.87 -5.55 11.59
C THR A 2 -3.92 -4.28 12.45
N VAL A 3 -2.98 -3.36 12.23
CA VAL A 3 -2.92 -2.07 12.91
C VAL A 3 -3.35 -0.98 11.93
N HIS A 4 -4.41 -0.26 12.28
CA HIS A 4 -4.84 0.89 11.51
C HIS A 4 -3.81 2.03 11.60
N ILE A 5 -3.48 2.64 10.46
CA ILE A 5 -2.53 3.76 10.36
C ILE A 5 -3.09 4.88 9.50
N ASP A 6 -2.67 6.11 9.77
CA ASP A 6 -3.08 7.29 9.01
C ASP A 6 -2.14 7.57 7.83
N TRP A 7 -2.68 8.15 6.76
CA TRP A 7 -1.92 8.63 5.60
C TRP A 7 -0.71 9.48 5.98
N LYS A 8 -0.89 10.39 6.94
CA LYS A 8 0.17 11.29 7.41
C LYS A 8 1.39 10.55 7.95
N GLN A 9 1.20 9.39 8.58
CA GLN A 9 2.31 8.60 9.08
C GLN A 9 3.20 8.12 7.94
N LEU A 10 2.60 7.74 6.80
CA LEU A 10 3.32 7.32 5.61
C LEU A 10 3.96 8.50 4.87
N GLU A 11 3.25 9.61 4.73
CA GLU A 11 3.76 10.83 4.07
C GLU A 11 4.96 11.43 4.83
N ASN A 12 4.86 11.48 6.16
CA ASN A 12 5.92 11.96 7.04
C ASN A 12 7.07 10.95 7.22
N SER A 13 6.95 9.76 6.61
CA SER A 13 7.94 8.68 6.75
C SER A 13 8.19 8.28 8.21
N GLU A 14 7.14 8.31 9.03
CA GLU A 14 7.19 7.93 10.44
C GLU A 14 7.49 6.45 10.61
N ARG A 15 7.96 6.08 11.80
CA ARG A 15 8.13 4.68 12.15
C ARG A 15 6.79 4.10 12.57
N LEU A 16 6.38 3.01 11.91
CA LEU A 16 5.10 2.37 12.17
C LEU A 16 5.14 1.49 13.43
N PRO A 17 3.98 1.17 14.03
CA PRO A 17 3.92 0.44 15.30
C PRO A 17 4.62 -0.93 15.32
N ALA A 18 4.67 -1.65 14.20
CA ALA A 18 5.41 -2.92 14.12
C ALA A 18 6.90 -2.73 13.81
N GLY A 19 7.40 -1.48 13.80
CA GLY A 19 8.81 -1.14 13.63
C GLY A 19 9.25 -0.92 12.18
N ASP A 20 8.37 -1.16 11.21
CA ASP A 20 8.57 -0.90 9.78
C ASP A 20 8.65 0.61 9.50
N GLN A 21 9.24 0.96 8.36
CA GLN A 21 9.19 2.30 7.80
C GLN A 21 8.76 2.24 6.34
N ILE A 22 7.65 2.92 6.04
CA ILE A 22 7.05 2.98 4.72
C ILE A 22 6.85 4.46 4.40
N THR A 23 7.44 4.94 3.31
CA THR A 23 7.27 6.31 2.85
C THR A 23 6.26 6.35 1.72
N LEU A 24 5.34 7.29 1.74
CA LEU A 24 4.37 7.51 0.68
C LEU A 24 4.66 8.81 -0.05
N LYS A 25 4.62 8.76 -1.38
CA LYS A 25 4.61 9.94 -2.24
C LYS A 25 3.36 9.92 -3.10
N ILE A 26 2.67 11.05 -3.12
CA ILE A 26 1.46 11.24 -3.90
C ILE A 26 1.73 12.31 -4.94
N SER A 27 1.36 12.01 -6.18
CA SER A 27 1.40 12.95 -7.30
C SER A 27 0.14 12.79 -8.14
N ASP A 28 -0.13 13.77 -8.99
CA ASP A 28 -1.19 13.64 -9.98
C ASP A 28 -0.92 12.44 -10.90
N TYR A 29 -2.00 11.78 -11.33
CA TYR A 29 -2.00 10.75 -12.34
C TYR A 29 -2.75 11.29 -13.58
N ASP A 30 -2.30 10.90 -14.77
CA ASP A 30 -2.74 11.46 -16.04
C ASP A 30 -3.96 10.76 -16.64
N GLU A 31 -4.57 9.85 -15.88
CA GLU A 31 -5.75 9.09 -16.26
C GLU A 31 -6.92 9.46 -15.35
N ASP A 32 -7.99 9.96 -15.97
CA ASP A 32 -9.21 10.35 -15.28
C ASP A 32 -9.85 9.13 -14.63
N ASP A 33 -10.40 9.32 -13.42
CA ASP A 33 -11.08 8.30 -12.62
C ASP A 33 -10.22 7.07 -12.23
N VAL A 34 -8.91 7.08 -12.47
CA VAL A 34 -8.01 5.96 -12.12
C VAL A 34 -7.03 6.36 -11.03
N THR A 35 -6.92 5.53 -9.99
CA THR A 35 -5.88 5.65 -8.97
C THR A 35 -4.80 4.59 -9.18
N GLN A 36 -3.54 5.02 -9.29
CA GLN A 36 -2.39 4.13 -9.47
C GLN A 36 -1.64 3.88 -8.16
N PHE A 37 -1.46 2.61 -7.82
CA PHE A 37 -0.67 2.15 -6.68
C PHE A 37 0.65 1.58 -7.16
N ARG A 38 1.77 2.06 -6.61
CA ARG A 38 3.11 1.51 -6.84
C ARG A 38 3.77 1.13 -5.54
N LEU A 39 4.28 -0.10 -5.48
CA LEU A 39 5.05 -0.58 -4.35
C LEU A 39 6.51 -0.82 -4.74
N ARG A 40 7.42 -0.28 -3.91
CA ARG A 40 8.87 -0.48 -4.03
C ARG A 40 9.44 -0.97 -2.71
N ALA A 41 10.17 -2.07 -2.75
CA ALA A 41 11.02 -2.49 -1.65
C ALA A 41 12.39 -1.79 -1.73
N GLY A 42 12.88 -1.25 -0.62
CA GLY A 42 14.24 -0.76 -0.48
C GLY A 42 15.24 -1.92 -0.41
N GLY A 43 16.53 -1.65 -0.65
CA GLY A 43 17.58 -2.68 -0.69
C GLY A 43 17.82 -3.44 0.63
N ALA A 44 17.22 -2.97 1.73
CA ALA A 44 17.29 -3.62 3.05
C ALA A 44 16.06 -4.50 3.38
N VAL A 45 15.10 -4.63 2.47
CA VAL A 45 13.87 -5.41 2.67
C VAL A 45 14.09 -6.84 2.18
N ASN A 46 13.93 -7.82 3.09
CA ASN A 46 14.29 -9.21 2.82
C ASN A 46 13.10 -10.11 2.43
N TRP A 47 11.87 -9.64 2.64
CA TRP A 47 10.64 -10.42 2.42
C TRP A 47 9.68 -9.72 1.46
N TRP A 48 8.86 -10.50 0.76
CA TRP A 48 7.79 -9.99 -0.11
C TRP A 48 6.91 -9.02 0.67
N LYS A 49 6.60 -7.90 0.02
CA LYS A 49 5.68 -6.88 0.50
C LYS A 49 4.56 -6.76 -0.50
N GLY A 50 3.37 -6.44 -0.04
CA GLY A 50 2.30 -6.13 -0.96
C GLY A 50 1.25 -5.20 -0.40
N ILE A 51 0.45 -4.74 -1.34
CA ILE A 51 -0.70 -3.87 -1.16
C ILE A 51 -1.90 -4.68 -1.67
N GLU A 52 -2.91 -4.83 -0.82
CA GLU A 52 -4.20 -5.39 -1.19
C GLU A 52 -5.25 -4.28 -1.05
N ILE A 53 -5.98 -4.01 -2.13
CA ILE A 53 -6.98 -2.93 -2.20
C ILE A 53 -8.36 -3.57 -2.17
N LYS A 54 -9.17 -3.12 -1.21
CA LYS A 54 -10.54 -3.59 -1.00
C LYS A 54 -11.53 -2.49 -1.26
N ASN A 55 -12.67 -2.86 -1.84
CA ASN A 55 -13.82 -1.98 -1.93
C ASN A 55 -14.56 -1.86 -0.58
N SER A 56 -15.58 -1.01 -0.54
CA SER A 56 -16.43 -0.81 0.65
C SER A 56 -17.16 -2.07 1.13
N GLY A 57 -17.38 -3.04 0.24
CA GLY A 57 -17.91 -4.37 0.57
C GLY A 57 -16.88 -5.35 1.16
N GLY A 58 -15.60 -4.95 1.24
CA GLY A 58 -14.51 -5.79 1.73
C GLY A 58 -13.96 -6.80 0.72
N GLN A 59 -14.39 -6.73 -0.53
CA GLN A 59 -13.85 -7.55 -1.62
C GLN A 59 -12.52 -6.98 -2.11
N VAL A 60 -11.55 -7.85 -2.35
CA VAL A 60 -10.29 -7.48 -3.01
C VAL A 60 -10.58 -7.18 -4.49
N VAL A 61 -10.27 -5.97 -4.91
CA VAL A 61 -10.49 -5.47 -6.27
C VAL A 61 -9.18 -5.28 -7.03
N ALA A 62 -8.08 -5.01 -6.32
CA ALA A 62 -6.75 -4.98 -6.88
C ALA A 62 -5.70 -5.37 -5.84
N TRP A 63 -4.52 -5.79 -6.29
CA TRP A 63 -3.38 -6.02 -5.43
C TRP A 63 -2.08 -5.88 -6.22
N CYS A 64 -1.00 -5.53 -5.55
CA CYS A 64 0.34 -5.56 -6.12
C CYS A 64 1.38 -5.98 -5.08
N GLU A 65 2.45 -6.60 -5.52
CA GLU A 65 3.54 -7.05 -4.66
C GLU A 65 4.90 -6.64 -5.18
N SER A 66 5.89 -6.57 -4.29
CA SER A 66 7.26 -6.20 -4.60
C SER A 66 8.23 -7.08 -3.83
N THR A 67 9.24 -7.57 -4.55
CA THR A 67 10.39 -8.30 -4.02
C THR A 67 11.67 -7.65 -4.53
N ALA A 68 12.50 -7.13 -3.62
CA ALA A 68 13.79 -6.54 -3.96
C ALA A 68 13.68 -5.49 -5.13
N PRO A 69 14.39 -5.53 -6.29
CA PRO A 69 14.30 -4.41 -7.24
C PRO A 69 12.98 -4.35 -8.01
N GLN A 70 12.09 -5.36 -7.87
CA GLN A 70 10.83 -5.40 -8.58
C GLN A 70 9.87 -4.32 -8.05
N ILE A 71 9.12 -3.72 -8.96
CA ILE A 71 8.10 -2.73 -8.65
C ILE A 71 6.74 -3.39 -8.85
N GLY A 72 5.92 -3.43 -7.80
CA GLY A 72 4.51 -3.79 -7.92
C GLY A 72 3.72 -2.59 -8.42
N VAL A 73 2.79 -2.82 -9.35
CA VAL A 73 1.87 -1.79 -9.85
C VAL A 73 0.46 -2.36 -9.89
N ALA A 74 -0.50 -1.57 -9.45
CA ALA A 74 -1.93 -1.80 -9.65
C ALA A 74 -2.59 -0.47 -10.05
N GLU A 75 -3.57 -0.55 -10.92
CA GLU A 75 -4.41 0.56 -11.37
C GLU A 75 -5.85 0.12 -11.18
N ILE A 76 -6.69 1.04 -10.74
CA ILE A 76 -8.08 0.75 -10.42
C ILE A 76 -8.93 2.01 -10.57
N GLU A 77 -10.15 1.82 -11.07
CA GLU A 77 -11.16 2.86 -11.18
C GLU A 77 -11.62 3.30 -9.79
N TRP A 78 -11.90 4.59 -9.61
CA TRP A 78 -12.25 5.16 -8.31
C TRP A 78 -13.53 4.53 -7.74
N ASP A 79 -14.53 4.35 -8.60
CA ASP A 79 -15.84 3.77 -8.24
C ASP A 79 -15.72 2.35 -7.66
N ASP A 80 -14.65 1.62 -8.00
CA ASP A 80 -14.38 0.28 -7.46
C ASP A 80 -13.77 0.29 -6.06
N ILE A 81 -13.20 1.41 -5.59
CA ILE A 81 -12.45 1.46 -4.32
C ILE A 81 -12.98 2.47 -3.30
N GLU A 82 -13.84 3.40 -3.71
CA GLU A 82 -14.36 4.45 -2.84
C GLU A 82 -14.97 3.88 -1.54
N GLY A 83 -14.58 4.47 -0.39
CA GLY A 83 -14.98 4.01 0.94
C GLY A 83 -14.42 2.64 1.35
N GLY A 84 -13.44 2.14 0.61
CA GLY A 84 -12.75 0.88 0.84
C GLY A 84 -11.57 0.97 1.80
N LYS A 85 -10.68 -0.03 1.73
CA LYS A 85 -9.47 -0.14 2.55
C LYS A 85 -8.26 -0.56 1.75
N ILE A 86 -7.10 -0.08 2.16
CA ILE A 86 -5.80 -0.54 1.66
C ILE A 86 -5.12 -1.33 2.77
N ILE A 87 -4.73 -2.55 2.46
CA ILE A 87 -4.05 -3.46 3.38
C ILE A 87 -2.59 -3.58 2.96
N LEU A 88 -1.68 -3.21 3.85
CA LEU A 88 -0.25 -3.43 3.67
C LEU A 88 0.14 -4.73 4.37
N TRP A 89 0.67 -5.67 3.59
CA TRP A 89 1.05 -6.98 4.08
C TRP A 89 2.53 -7.28 3.83
N LYS A 90 3.09 -8.17 4.65
CA LYS A 90 4.43 -8.74 4.46
C LYS A 90 4.37 -10.26 4.54
N ALA A 91 5.20 -10.92 3.74
CA ALA A 91 5.41 -12.35 3.86
C ALA A 91 6.09 -12.67 5.19
N GLY A 92 5.52 -13.63 5.92
CA GLY A 92 6.11 -14.23 7.12
C GLY A 92 6.85 -15.54 6.82
N VAL A 93 7.09 -16.32 7.87
CA VAL A 93 7.71 -17.65 7.75
C VAL A 93 6.87 -18.52 6.79
N PHE A 94 7.55 -19.24 5.89
CA PHE A 94 6.94 -20.06 4.83
C PHE A 94 6.14 -19.28 3.77
N GLY A 95 6.37 -17.97 3.63
CA GLY A 95 5.76 -17.17 2.56
C GLY A 95 4.30 -16.78 2.83
N ILE A 96 3.82 -16.92 4.06
CA ILE A 96 2.44 -16.57 4.41
C ILE A 96 2.25 -15.05 4.34
N HIS A 97 1.34 -14.58 3.48
CA HIS A 97 0.99 -13.16 3.37
C HIS A 97 0.22 -12.74 4.62
N THR A 98 0.88 -11.93 5.45
CA THR A 98 0.32 -11.50 6.74
C THR A 98 -0.05 -10.02 6.66
N PRO A 99 -1.33 -9.65 6.84
CA PRO A 99 -1.73 -8.26 6.99
C PRO A 99 -1.10 -7.63 8.23
N TYR A 100 -0.47 -6.46 8.06
CA TYR A 100 0.15 -5.71 9.16
C TYR A 100 -0.52 -4.36 9.38
N TYR A 101 -0.81 -3.64 8.30
CA TYR A 101 -1.41 -2.32 8.39
C TYR A 101 -2.65 -2.20 7.52
N ASP A 102 -3.58 -1.34 7.94
CA ASP A 102 -4.70 -0.91 7.11
C ASP A 102 -4.83 0.61 7.11
N LEU A 103 -5.24 1.15 5.96
CA LEU A 103 -5.60 2.54 5.74
C LEU A 103 -7.01 2.60 5.14
N ASP A 104 -7.73 3.66 5.44
CA ASP A 104 -9.02 3.94 4.80
C ASP A 104 -8.80 4.66 3.46
N VAL A 105 -9.56 4.27 2.45
CA VAL A 105 -9.59 4.98 1.17
C VAL A 105 -10.42 6.26 1.34
N ASP A 106 -9.82 7.41 1.01
CA ASP A 106 -10.47 8.71 1.03
C ASP A 106 -10.11 9.56 -0.21
N ASP A 107 -10.85 10.64 -0.43
CA ASP A 107 -10.73 11.49 -1.62
C ASP A 107 -9.33 12.08 -1.84
N HIS A 108 -8.47 12.07 -0.82
CA HIS A 108 -7.11 12.58 -0.97
C HIS A 108 -6.26 11.75 -1.96
N ILE A 109 -6.66 10.50 -2.23
CA ILE A 109 -5.97 9.60 -3.15
C ILE A 109 -6.70 9.39 -4.49
N LYS A 110 -7.82 10.06 -4.71
CA LYS A 110 -8.58 10.01 -5.96
C LYS A 110 -7.75 10.56 -7.13
N GLU A 111 -7.69 9.81 -8.23
CA GLU A 111 -6.97 10.22 -9.47
C GLU A 111 -5.48 10.51 -9.21
N LYS A 112 -4.91 9.85 -8.20
CA LYS A 112 -3.52 10.02 -7.80
C LYS A 112 -2.69 8.80 -8.15
N LYS A 113 -1.39 9.08 -8.24
CA LYS A 113 -0.34 8.09 -8.23
C LYS A 113 0.28 8.03 -6.85
N LEU A 114 0.12 6.89 -6.20
CA LEU A 114 0.65 6.61 -4.88
C LEU A 114 1.89 5.73 -5.02
N VAL A 115 3.02 6.23 -4.55
CA VAL A 115 4.28 5.48 -4.53
C VAL A 115 4.63 5.14 -3.09
N PHE A 116 4.33 3.92 -2.70
CA PHE A 116 4.74 3.31 -1.44
C PHE A 116 6.17 2.80 -1.59
N ARG A 117 7.04 3.21 -0.68
CA ARG A 117 8.40 2.70 -0.58
C ARG A 117 8.65 2.14 0.81
N TRP A 118 8.77 0.83 0.89
CA TRP A 118 9.13 0.13 2.12
C TRP A 118 10.64 0.21 2.32
N THR A 119 11.12 1.02 3.25
CA THR A 119 12.57 1.29 3.41
C THR A 119 13.22 0.48 4.52
N ALA A 120 12.44 0.02 5.50
CA ALA A 120 12.91 -0.86 6.56
C ALA A 120 11.81 -1.85 6.96
N ASP A 121 12.19 -3.13 7.10
CA ASP A 121 11.41 -4.13 7.81
C ASP A 121 12.16 -4.58 9.08
N ARG A 122 11.45 -4.62 10.21
CA ARG A 122 12.01 -5.07 11.50
C ARG A 122 11.11 -6.13 12.13
#